data_AF-A0A9E4KDQ0-F1
#
_entry.id   AF-A0A9E4KDQ0-F1
#
_cell.length_a   1.000
_cell.length_b   1.000
_cell.length_c   1.000
_cell.angle_alpha   90.00
_cell.angle_beta   90.00
_cell.angle_gamma   90.00
#
_symmetry.space_group_name_H-M   'P 1'
#
loop_
_entity.id
_entity.type
_entity.pdbx_description
1 polymer ?
#
loop_
_entity_poly.entity_id
_entity_poly.type
_entity_poly.pdbx_seq_one_letter_code
_entity_poly.pdbx_strand_id
1 'polypeptide(L)'
;LIDYVNVDTGNSADDFGDDQVGVTANAAGINGNGALTEADAEADSSNNIIGDSTITINAELLANTATADDEHDVIAGYHAIEFLLWGQDLNNNATITVPEDRTQAVKTHDATNLATGGQRPLSDFVSTTSNDAADRRHQYLEVAVDKLIADLQQVRDGWIEGASYRTAFTSVADENEAKQKLAEILTGMGTLSEGELAGERMQIAFSANSQEDEHSCFSDNTHRDIWLNAEGVSNSYYGTYAGYDSNLDGIDDVTTNAVDGYGIDDYLQDAGLTTLKSNIESALTETESAYVAIDAAARAGRPVDVLITEAKTSDNPMYPAIISLNSQSSLIQQIADELNLGSVVDDDASGCDTTDPSTEC
;
A
#
# COMPACT_ATOMS: atom_id res chain seq x y z
N LEU A 1 -15.90 0.45 9.18
CA LEU A 1 -16.98 -0.39 8.59
C LEU A 1 -16.93 -1.89 8.95
N ILE A 2 -15.75 -2.54 8.93
CA ILE A 2 -15.64 -4.00 9.04
C ILE A 2 -15.94 -4.51 10.46
N ASP A 3 -15.15 -4.07 11.43
CA ASP A 3 -15.21 -4.47 12.85
C ASP A 3 -15.13 -3.20 13.71
N TYR A 4 -15.14 -3.37 15.04
CA TYR A 4 -14.96 -2.24 15.94
C TYR A 4 -13.61 -1.56 15.73
N VAL A 5 -13.60 -0.24 15.92
CA VAL A 5 -12.40 0.60 15.96
C VAL A 5 -12.47 1.47 17.22
N ASN A 6 -11.32 1.82 17.76
CA ASN A 6 -11.16 2.81 18.81
C ASN A 6 -10.77 4.14 18.15
N VAL A 7 -11.55 5.18 18.39
CA VAL A 7 -11.29 6.54 17.89
C VAL A 7 -10.69 7.37 19.03
N ASP A 8 -9.68 8.21 18.77
CA ASP A 8 -8.99 8.96 19.82
C ASP A 8 -9.86 10.15 20.29
N THR A 9 -10.66 9.93 21.33
CA THR A 9 -11.38 11.03 21.97
C THR A 9 -10.47 11.80 22.94
N GLY A 10 -9.71 12.75 22.41
CA GLY A 10 -9.21 13.89 23.20
C GLY A 10 -7.74 13.86 23.65
N ASN A 11 -6.86 13.09 23.00
CA ASN A 11 -5.43 13.37 22.99
C ASN A 11 -4.96 13.87 21.61
N SER A 12 -3.84 14.59 21.58
CA SER A 12 -3.35 15.37 20.43
C SER A 12 -2.77 14.55 19.28
N ALA A 13 -3.26 13.34 19.06
CA ALA A 13 -2.90 12.48 17.95
C ALA A 13 -4.21 12.03 17.30
N ASP A 14 -4.85 12.95 16.58
CA ASP A 14 -6.14 12.78 15.88
C ASP A 14 -6.02 11.80 14.68
N ASP A 15 -5.39 10.64 14.88
CA ASP A 15 -5.03 9.68 13.82
C ASP A 15 -6.25 8.85 13.35
N PHE A 16 -7.26 8.71 14.20
CA PHE A 16 -8.47 7.91 13.94
C PHE A 16 -9.74 8.75 14.07
N GLY A 17 -9.77 9.92 13.43
CA GLY A 17 -10.94 10.80 13.38
C GLY A 17 -11.86 10.51 12.18
N ASP A 18 -12.86 11.37 11.99
CA ASP A 18 -13.77 11.30 10.84
C ASP A 18 -13.04 11.32 9.49
N ASP A 19 -11.88 11.98 9.40
CA ASP A 19 -11.11 12.10 8.15
C ASP A 19 -10.39 10.78 7.77
N GLN A 20 -10.21 9.84 8.70
CA GLN A 20 -9.53 8.55 8.47
C GLN A 20 -10.46 7.34 8.58
N VAL A 21 -11.40 7.34 9.54
CA VAL A 21 -12.29 6.18 9.76
C VAL A 21 -13.74 6.44 9.37
N GLY A 22 -14.08 7.70 9.07
CA GLY A 22 -15.40 8.10 8.65
C GLY A 22 -15.71 7.61 7.24
N VAL A 23 -16.97 7.27 7.00
CA VAL A 23 -17.47 7.05 5.64
C VAL A 23 -18.71 7.88 5.41
N THR A 24 -18.80 8.56 4.27
CA THR A 24 -19.93 9.43 3.93
C THR A 24 -21.18 8.65 3.51
N ALA A 25 -21.00 7.42 3.03
CA ALA A 25 -22.04 6.43 2.75
C ALA A 25 -21.41 5.03 2.68
N ASN A 26 -22.22 3.97 2.74
CA ASN A 26 -21.73 2.60 2.56
C ASN A 26 -22.77 1.70 1.85
N ALA A 27 -22.30 0.63 1.21
CA ALA A 27 -23.18 -0.39 0.60
C ALA A 27 -23.38 -1.64 1.46
N ALA A 28 -22.90 -1.63 2.72
CA ALA A 28 -22.85 -2.78 3.59
C ALA A 28 -24.14 -3.00 4.41
N GLY A 29 -25.13 -2.11 4.31
CA GLY A 29 -26.35 -2.14 5.13
C GLY A 29 -26.21 -1.45 6.48
N ILE A 30 -25.00 -1.00 6.83
CA ILE A 30 -24.70 -0.37 8.12
C ILE A 30 -25.30 1.03 8.13
N ASN A 31 -25.92 1.41 9.26
CA ASN A 31 -26.67 2.66 9.40
C ASN A 31 -27.65 2.94 8.23
N GLY A 32 -28.25 1.88 7.65
CA GLY A 32 -29.14 2.00 6.50
C GLY A 32 -28.47 2.54 5.24
N ASN A 33 -27.19 2.20 5.01
CA ASN A 33 -26.32 2.71 3.94
C ASN A 33 -25.95 4.20 4.09
N GLY A 34 -26.15 4.76 5.29
CA GLY A 34 -25.79 6.13 5.62
C GLY A 34 -24.32 6.31 5.95
N ALA A 35 -23.96 7.53 6.35
CA ALA A 35 -22.64 7.84 6.86
C ALA A 35 -22.36 7.09 8.18
N LEU A 36 -21.08 6.92 8.48
CA LEU A 36 -20.59 6.54 9.80
C LEU A 36 -19.50 7.52 10.19
N THR A 37 -19.63 8.07 11.39
CA THR A 37 -18.65 8.97 11.99
C THR A 37 -17.93 8.32 13.16
N GLU A 38 -16.88 8.96 13.66
CA GLU A 38 -16.21 8.64 14.93
C GLU A 38 -17.24 8.53 16.06
N ALA A 39 -18.20 9.47 16.11
CA ALA A 39 -19.23 9.52 17.13
C ALA A 39 -20.21 8.33 17.03
N ASP A 40 -20.48 7.85 15.82
CA ASP A 40 -21.28 6.63 15.62
C ASP A 40 -20.52 5.39 16.10
N ALA A 41 -19.21 5.31 15.83
CA ALA A 41 -18.35 4.21 16.28
C ALA A 41 -18.22 4.15 17.81
N GLU A 42 -18.13 5.32 18.47
CA GLU A 42 -18.14 5.42 19.95
C GLU A 42 -19.48 5.03 20.56
N ALA A 43 -20.58 5.46 19.93
CA ALA A 43 -21.91 5.26 20.47
C ALA A 43 -22.33 3.79 20.46
N ASP A 44 -21.93 3.04 19.41
CA ASP A 44 -22.25 1.63 19.27
C ASP A 44 -21.14 0.86 18.51
N SER A 45 -20.27 0.20 19.28
CA SER A 45 -19.20 -0.64 18.74
C SER A 45 -19.68 -1.90 18.01
N SER A 46 -20.99 -2.16 17.97
CA SER A 46 -21.60 -3.22 17.15
C SER A 46 -22.15 -2.73 15.81
N ASN A 47 -22.13 -1.42 15.55
CA ASN A 47 -22.59 -0.81 14.30
C ASN A 47 -21.55 -0.97 13.16
N ASN A 48 -21.24 -2.22 12.84
CA ASN A 48 -20.30 -2.63 11.80
C ASN A 48 -20.69 -4.03 11.28
N ILE A 49 -20.02 -4.49 10.22
CA ILE A 49 -20.35 -5.76 9.57
C ILE A 49 -20.22 -6.95 10.53
N ILE A 50 -19.18 -7.00 11.37
CA ILE A 50 -18.98 -8.10 12.32
C ILE A 50 -19.99 -8.05 13.47
N GLY A 51 -20.26 -6.86 14.01
CA GLY A 51 -21.15 -6.65 15.15
C GLY A 51 -22.64 -6.81 14.81
N ASP A 52 -23.06 -6.42 13.61
CA ASP A 52 -24.44 -6.53 13.18
C ASP A 52 -24.76 -7.93 12.61
N SER A 53 -25.25 -8.79 13.48
CA SER A 53 -25.68 -10.16 13.17
C SER A 53 -26.75 -10.29 12.06
N THR A 54 -27.38 -9.19 11.64
CA THR A 54 -28.38 -9.17 10.55
C THR A 54 -27.73 -9.05 9.17
N ILE A 55 -26.48 -8.57 9.09
CA ILE A 55 -25.73 -8.49 7.84
C ILE A 55 -25.25 -9.87 7.43
N THR A 56 -25.53 -10.24 6.18
CA THR A 56 -25.06 -11.49 5.60
C THR A 56 -23.67 -11.29 5.00
N ILE A 57 -22.68 -12.01 5.54
CA ILE A 57 -21.30 -11.96 5.06
C ILE A 57 -21.13 -12.98 3.92
N ASN A 58 -20.98 -12.49 2.69
CA ASN A 58 -20.83 -13.30 1.49
C ASN A 58 -20.08 -12.53 0.39
N ALA A 59 -19.83 -13.18 -0.75
CA ALA A 59 -19.12 -12.56 -1.86
C ALA A 59 -19.87 -11.34 -2.47
N GLU A 60 -21.20 -11.28 -2.36
CA GLU A 60 -21.99 -10.15 -2.85
C GLU A 60 -21.75 -8.89 -2.00
N LEU A 61 -21.67 -9.04 -0.68
CA LEU A 61 -21.29 -7.95 0.23
C LEU A 61 -19.94 -7.35 -0.17
N LEU A 62 -18.93 -8.20 -0.40
CA LEU A 62 -17.59 -7.75 -0.76
C LEU A 62 -17.44 -7.37 -2.24
N ALA A 63 -18.44 -7.61 -3.09
CA ALA A 63 -18.44 -7.16 -4.48
C ALA A 63 -18.95 -5.72 -4.64
N ASN A 64 -19.67 -5.20 -3.63
CA ASN A 64 -20.27 -3.86 -3.65
C ASN A 64 -19.28 -2.74 -3.25
N THR A 65 -18.01 -3.08 -3.09
CA THR A 65 -16.99 -2.27 -2.41
C THR A 65 -16.19 -1.48 -3.43
N ALA A 66 -16.83 -0.48 -4.04
CA ALA A 66 -16.22 0.56 -4.90
C ALA A 66 -17.30 1.49 -5.48
N THR A 67 -18.31 1.90 -4.69
CA THR A 67 -19.41 2.74 -5.22
C THR A 67 -19.53 4.12 -4.60
N ALA A 68 -18.79 4.40 -3.52
CA ALA A 68 -18.67 5.75 -2.99
C ALA A 68 -17.43 6.42 -3.63
N ASP A 69 -17.48 7.73 -3.85
CA ASP A 69 -16.30 8.56 -4.20
C ASP A 69 -15.33 8.69 -3.00
N ASP A 70 -15.56 7.93 -1.92
CA ASP A 70 -14.91 8.02 -0.62
C ASP A 70 -13.98 6.81 -0.44
N GLU A 71 -12.68 7.07 -0.33
CA GLU A 71 -11.62 6.07 -0.30
C GLU A 71 -11.59 5.25 1.00
N HIS A 72 -12.40 5.63 1.99
CA HIS A 72 -12.51 4.95 3.29
C HIS A 72 -13.56 3.81 3.32
N ASP A 73 -14.36 3.61 2.25
CA ASP A 73 -15.34 2.49 2.11
C ASP A 73 -14.69 1.19 1.59
N VAL A 74 -13.47 0.89 2.06
CA VAL A 74 -12.71 -0.31 1.66
C VAL A 74 -13.00 -1.46 2.62
N ILE A 75 -13.80 -2.42 2.18
CA ILE A 75 -14.15 -3.63 2.95
C ILE A 75 -13.70 -4.93 2.25
N ALA A 76 -12.69 -4.89 1.39
CA ALA A 76 -12.15 -6.09 0.72
C ALA A 76 -10.64 -5.94 0.45
N GLY A 77 -10.00 -7.01 -0.02
CA GLY A 77 -8.58 -7.01 -0.38
C GLY A 77 -7.63 -7.31 0.78
N TYR A 78 -6.34 -7.00 0.60
CA TYR A 78 -5.29 -7.30 1.57
C TYR A 78 -5.51 -6.58 2.91
N HIS A 79 -5.82 -5.29 2.89
CA HIS A 79 -5.94 -4.50 4.13
C HIS A 79 -7.19 -4.85 4.96
N ALA A 80 -8.26 -5.34 4.33
CA ALA A 80 -9.39 -5.90 5.08
C ALA A 80 -9.01 -7.17 5.87
N ILE A 81 -8.14 -8.01 5.28
CA ILE A 81 -7.58 -9.20 5.94
C ILE A 81 -6.57 -8.78 7.01
N GLU A 82 -5.70 -7.83 6.71
CA GLU A 82 -4.71 -7.26 7.63
C GLU A 82 -5.40 -6.70 8.89
N PHE A 83 -6.38 -5.82 8.73
CA PHE A 83 -7.17 -5.25 9.83
C PHE A 83 -7.86 -6.33 10.67
N LEU A 84 -8.37 -7.39 10.03
CA LEU A 84 -8.96 -8.50 10.77
C LEU A 84 -7.93 -9.31 11.54
N LEU A 85 -6.71 -9.46 11.05
CA LEU A 85 -5.69 -10.29 11.71
C LEU A 85 -4.87 -9.53 12.75
N TRP A 86 -4.56 -8.25 12.51
CA TRP A 86 -3.77 -7.39 13.40
C TRP A 86 -4.63 -6.47 14.26
N GLY A 87 -5.78 -6.00 13.73
CA GLY A 87 -6.53 -4.88 14.33
C GLY A 87 -5.77 -3.57 14.22
N GLN A 88 -6.29 -2.50 14.83
CA GLN A 88 -5.55 -1.23 14.92
C GLN A 88 -4.21 -1.42 15.64
N ASP A 89 -3.16 -0.78 15.14
CA ASP A 89 -1.89 -0.70 15.86
C ASP A 89 -1.95 0.42 16.91
N LEU A 90 -2.45 0.04 18.09
CA LEU A 90 -2.54 0.95 19.22
C LEU A 90 -1.42 0.71 20.27
N ASN A 91 -0.42 -0.11 19.95
CA ASN A 91 0.52 -0.60 20.96
C ASN A 91 1.45 0.50 21.47
N ASN A 92 1.41 0.77 22.78
CA ASN A 92 2.29 1.76 23.43
C ASN A 92 3.36 1.15 24.37
N ASN A 93 3.39 -0.17 24.51
CA ASN A 93 4.29 -0.88 25.43
C ASN A 93 4.64 -2.33 25.02
N ALA A 94 4.30 -2.74 23.79
CA ALA A 94 4.47 -4.09 23.25
C ALA A 94 3.89 -5.24 24.11
N THR A 95 2.84 -4.98 24.89
CA THR A 95 1.99 -6.04 25.44
C THR A 95 0.81 -6.30 24.52
N ILE A 96 0.34 -7.55 24.45
CA ILE A 96 -0.86 -7.91 23.69
C ILE A 96 -2.01 -7.06 24.21
N THR A 97 -2.59 -6.28 23.30
CA THR A 97 -3.77 -5.47 23.61
C THR A 97 -4.99 -6.40 23.69
N VAL A 98 -5.60 -6.49 24.87
CA VAL A 98 -6.80 -7.29 25.14
C VAL A 98 -8.04 -6.39 25.14
N PRO A 99 -9.26 -6.91 24.90
CA PRO A 99 -10.46 -6.08 24.83
C PRO A 99 -10.63 -5.10 26.00
N GLU A 100 -10.12 -5.43 27.19
CA GLU A 100 -10.19 -4.61 28.40
C GLU A 100 -9.21 -3.42 28.46
N ASP A 101 -8.11 -3.43 27.68
CA ASP A 101 -7.10 -2.36 27.66
C ASP A 101 -6.92 -1.68 26.29
N ARG A 102 -7.69 -2.09 25.27
CA ARG A 102 -7.73 -1.47 23.93
C ARG A 102 -7.99 0.03 23.91
N THR A 103 -8.70 0.56 24.89
CA THR A 103 -8.95 2.02 25.01
C THR A 103 -7.82 2.78 25.72
N GLN A 104 -6.82 2.07 26.25
CA GLN A 104 -5.66 2.61 26.98
C GLN A 104 -4.33 2.35 26.27
N ALA A 105 -4.28 1.31 25.44
CA ALA A 105 -3.32 1.18 24.36
C ALA A 105 -3.72 2.21 23.31
N VAL A 106 -3.14 3.40 23.37
CA VAL A 106 -3.11 4.38 22.28
C VAL A 106 -1.63 4.67 22.05
N LYS A 107 -1.16 4.51 20.82
CA LYS A 107 0.23 4.77 20.45
C LYS A 107 0.44 6.28 20.55
N THR A 108 1.19 6.71 21.57
CA THR A 108 1.54 8.12 21.75
C THR A 108 3.06 8.25 21.68
N HIS A 109 3.55 9.46 21.43
CA HIS A 109 4.99 9.74 21.36
C HIS A 109 5.76 9.35 22.66
N ASP A 110 5.06 9.20 23.78
CA ASP A 110 5.62 8.78 25.07
C ASP A 110 5.62 7.24 25.27
N ALA A 111 5.22 6.47 24.25
CA ALA A 111 5.18 5.01 24.30
C ALA A 111 6.55 4.39 24.56
N THR A 112 6.55 3.30 25.31
CA THR A 112 7.76 2.57 25.72
C THR A 112 8.26 1.57 24.69
N ASN A 113 7.40 1.13 23.78
CA ASN A 113 7.78 0.32 22.62
C ASN A 113 6.81 0.60 21.46
N LEU A 114 7.34 1.22 20.41
CA LEU A 114 6.63 1.57 19.17
C LEU A 114 6.90 0.57 18.03
N ALA A 115 7.68 -0.49 18.28
CA ALA A 115 8.24 -1.36 17.24
C ALA A 115 7.35 -2.58 16.89
N THR A 116 6.04 -2.50 17.15
CA THR A 116 5.13 -3.63 16.92
C THR A 116 3.78 -3.13 16.43
N GLY A 117 3.35 -3.65 15.27
CA GLY A 117 2.01 -3.46 14.75
C GLY A 117 0.93 -4.14 15.59
N GLY A 118 -0.32 -4.00 15.16
CA GLY A 118 -1.52 -4.44 15.84
C GLY A 118 -1.46 -5.86 16.41
N GLN A 119 -1.90 -6.02 17.66
CA GLN A 119 -1.86 -7.29 18.38
C GLN A 119 -3.26 -7.81 18.68
N ARG A 120 -4.06 -8.09 17.64
CA ARG A 120 -5.36 -8.73 17.85
C ARG A 120 -5.19 -10.10 18.53
N PRO A 121 -5.85 -10.35 19.67
CA PRO A 121 -5.69 -11.59 20.40
C PRO A 121 -6.47 -12.72 19.71
N LEU A 122 -5.93 -13.93 19.80
CA LEU A 122 -6.59 -15.14 19.29
C LEU A 122 -8.00 -15.34 19.89
N SER A 123 -8.26 -14.82 21.09
CA SER A 123 -9.59 -14.87 21.71
C SER A 123 -10.68 -14.18 20.89
N ASP A 124 -10.34 -13.19 20.05
CA ASP A 124 -11.31 -12.52 19.16
C ASP A 124 -11.88 -13.47 18.08
N PHE A 125 -11.25 -14.63 17.91
CA PHE A 125 -11.61 -15.70 16.98
C PHE A 125 -12.14 -16.96 17.68
N VAL A 126 -12.21 -16.99 19.02
CA VAL A 126 -12.76 -18.16 19.73
C VAL A 126 -14.28 -18.04 19.86
N SER A 127 -15.00 -18.60 18.89
CA SER A 127 -16.47 -18.63 18.92
C SER A 127 -17.01 -19.59 19.98
N THR A 128 -18.11 -19.18 20.62
CA THR A 128 -18.86 -20.01 21.58
C THR A 128 -20.29 -20.27 21.12
N THR A 129 -20.81 -19.47 20.19
CA THR A 129 -22.16 -19.55 19.64
C THR A 129 -22.13 -19.18 18.16
N SER A 130 -22.87 -19.91 17.32
CA SER A 130 -22.97 -19.52 15.90
C SER A 130 -23.52 -18.11 15.74
N ASN A 131 -22.96 -17.36 14.78
CA ASN A 131 -23.24 -15.97 14.48
C ASN A 131 -22.86 -14.99 15.61
N ASP A 132 -22.03 -15.39 16.58
CA ASP A 132 -21.33 -14.44 17.44
C ASP A 132 -20.21 -13.71 16.67
N ALA A 133 -19.65 -12.64 17.24
CA ALA A 133 -18.65 -11.82 16.55
C ALA A 133 -17.42 -12.63 16.11
N ALA A 134 -16.99 -13.62 16.90
CA ALA A 134 -15.88 -14.49 16.54
C ALA A 134 -16.20 -15.41 15.36
N ASP A 135 -17.39 -16.02 15.32
CA ASP A 135 -17.88 -16.81 14.17
C ASP A 135 -17.95 -15.94 12.90
N ARG A 136 -18.43 -14.70 13.05
CA ARG A 136 -18.55 -13.74 11.95
C ARG A 136 -17.20 -13.27 11.42
N ARG A 137 -16.20 -13.06 12.30
CA ARG A 137 -14.82 -12.75 11.87
C ARG A 137 -14.22 -13.87 11.04
N HIS A 138 -14.43 -15.13 11.44
CA HIS A 138 -14.01 -16.28 10.63
C HIS A 138 -14.69 -16.29 9.28
N GLN A 139 -16.02 -16.16 9.25
CA GLN A 139 -16.79 -16.13 8.01
C GLN A 139 -16.32 -15.01 7.08
N TYR A 140 -16.05 -13.82 7.63
CA TYR A 140 -15.55 -12.70 6.85
C TYR A 140 -14.17 -12.98 6.27
N LEU A 141 -13.24 -13.50 7.09
CA LEU A 141 -11.90 -13.83 6.65
C LEU A 141 -11.91 -14.86 5.50
N GLU A 142 -12.74 -15.90 5.60
CA GLU A 142 -12.92 -16.88 4.52
C GLU A 142 -13.40 -16.22 3.22
N VAL A 143 -14.44 -15.38 3.30
CA VAL A 143 -15.01 -14.70 2.13
C VAL A 143 -14.03 -13.68 1.52
N ALA A 144 -13.31 -12.92 2.36
CA ALA A 144 -12.32 -11.95 1.92
C ALA A 144 -11.13 -12.61 1.22
N VAL A 145 -10.62 -13.73 1.77
CA VAL A 145 -9.53 -14.50 1.16
C VAL A 145 -9.97 -15.14 -0.16
N ASP A 146 -11.17 -15.74 -0.20
CA ASP A 146 -11.71 -16.32 -1.44
C ASP A 146 -11.83 -15.27 -2.55
N LYS A 147 -12.32 -14.06 -2.22
CA LYS A 147 -12.39 -12.94 -3.15
C LYS A 147 -11.00 -12.50 -3.62
N LEU A 148 -10.05 -12.32 -2.70
CA LEU A 148 -8.68 -11.90 -3.04
C LEU A 148 -8.01 -12.90 -4.00
N ILE A 149 -8.16 -14.20 -3.73
CA ILE A 149 -7.67 -15.26 -4.63
C ILE A 149 -8.32 -15.15 -6.01
N ALA A 150 -9.65 -14.95 -6.07
CA ALA A 150 -10.35 -14.81 -7.33
C ALA A 150 -9.91 -13.57 -8.13
N ASP A 151 -9.69 -12.44 -7.47
CA ASP A 151 -9.22 -11.20 -8.11
C ASP A 151 -7.78 -11.34 -8.64
N LEU A 152 -6.87 -11.90 -7.84
CA LEU A 152 -5.49 -12.17 -8.27
C LEU A 152 -5.42 -13.20 -9.41
N GLN A 153 -6.29 -14.20 -9.40
CA GLN A 153 -6.41 -15.16 -10.50
C GLN A 153 -6.84 -14.48 -11.80
N GLN A 154 -7.74 -13.49 -11.76
CA GLN A 154 -8.13 -12.74 -12.95
C GLN A 154 -6.95 -11.96 -13.54
N VAL A 155 -6.15 -11.28 -12.70
CA VAL A 155 -4.95 -10.56 -13.15
C VAL A 155 -3.96 -11.54 -13.77
N ARG A 156 -3.63 -12.64 -13.09
CA ARG A 156 -2.76 -13.71 -13.61
C ARG A 156 -3.25 -14.25 -14.95
N ASP A 157 -4.54 -14.57 -15.05
CA ASP A 157 -5.15 -15.17 -16.23
C ASP A 157 -5.25 -14.20 -17.42
N GLY A 158 -5.23 -12.88 -17.18
CA GLY A 158 -5.04 -11.87 -18.22
C GLY A 158 -3.64 -11.91 -18.86
N TRP A 159 -2.65 -12.37 -18.10
CA TRP A 159 -1.22 -12.36 -18.48
C TRP A 159 -0.66 -13.74 -18.89
N ILE A 160 -1.43 -14.82 -18.84
CA ILE A 160 -0.97 -16.12 -19.37
C ILE A 160 -0.75 -16.05 -20.90
N GLU A 161 0.14 -16.90 -21.42
CA GLU A 161 0.41 -16.97 -22.85
C GLU A 161 -0.88 -17.28 -23.65
N GLY A 162 -1.15 -16.48 -24.68
CA GLY A 162 -2.36 -16.60 -25.52
C GLY A 162 -3.62 -15.95 -24.94
N ALA A 163 -3.59 -15.40 -23.72
CA ALA A 163 -4.69 -14.57 -23.22
C ALA A 163 -4.83 -13.28 -24.03
N SER A 164 -6.04 -12.72 -24.08
CA SER A 164 -6.35 -11.56 -24.93
C SER A 164 -5.53 -10.33 -24.55
N TYR A 165 -5.40 -10.04 -23.26
CA TYR A 165 -4.67 -8.87 -22.78
C TYR A 165 -3.17 -8.99 -23.09
N ARG A 166 -2.50 -10.07 -22.67
CA ARG A 166 -1.09 -10.31 -23.03
C ARG A 166 -0.86 -10.28 -24.55
N THR A 167 -1.70 -10.96 -25.32
CA THR A 167 -1.56 -10.98 -26.79
C THR A 167 -1.65 -9.59 -27.38
N ALA A 168 -2.61 -8.77 -26.94
CA ALA A 168 -2.77 -7.40 -27.40
C ALA A 168 -1.60 -6.51 -26.98
N PHE A 169 -1.06 -6.71 -25.78
CA PHE A 169 0.07 -5.93 -25.27
C PHE A 169 1.39 -6.27 -25.97
N THR A 170 1.66 -7.56 -26.23
CA THR A 170 2.95 -8.00 -26.79
C THR A 170 2.98 -8.09 -28.31
N SER A 171 1.85 -7.87 -29.00
CA SER A 171 1.81 -7.84 -30.46
C SER A 171 2.10 -6.43 -30.96
N VAL A 172 3.13 -6.31 -31.81
CA VAL A 172 3.56 -5.04 -32.41
C VAL A 172 3.54 -5.19 -33.92
N ALA A 173 2.66 -4.45 -34.61
CA ALA A 173 2.56 -4.48 -36.07
C ALA A 173 3.52 -3.49 -36.74
N ASP A 174 3.77 -2.34 -36.10
CA ASP A 174 4.65 -1.29 -36.59
C ASP A 174 5.32 -0.49 -35.46
N GLU A 175 6.17 0.47 -35.84
CA GLU A 175 6.92 1.30 -34.91
C GLU A 175 6.03 2.19 -34.03
N ASN A 176 4.87 2.65 -34.52
CA ASN A 176 3.99 3.50 -33.73
C ASN A 176 3.33 2.70 -32.60
N GLU A 177 2.90 1.47 -32.90
CA GLU A 177 2.40 0.55 -31.85
C GLU A 177 3.51 0.21 -30.85
N ALA A 178 4.75 -0.02 -31.30
CA ALA A 178 5.89 -0.26 -30.42
C ALA A 178 6.10 0.90 -29.44
N LYS A 179 6.08 2.13 -29.96
CA LYS A 179 6.20 3.36 -29.18
C LYS A 179 5.05 3.52 -28.18
N GLN A 180 3.82 3.20 -28.59
CA GLN A 180 2.68 3.23 -27.68
C GLN A 180 2.87 2.24 -26.51
N LYS A 181 3.33 1.02 -26.77
CA LYS A 181 3.58 0.02 -25.71
C LYS A 181 4.71 0.41 -24.78
N LEU A 182 5.77 1.02 -25.32
CA LEU A 182 6.85 1.56 -24.50
C LEU A 182 6.37 2.74 -23.65
N ALA A 183 5.53 3.62 -24.19
CA ALA A 183 4.91 4.70 -23.43
C ALA A 183 4.03 4.16 -22.28
N GLU A 184 3.21 3.12 -22.53
CA GLU A 184 2.41 2.45 -21.50
C GLU A 184 3.28 1.91 -20.34
N ILE A 185 4.45 1.32 -20.64
CA ILE A 185 5.40 0.84 -19.62
C ILE A 185 5.97 2.01 -18.81
N LEU A 186 6.48 3.04 -19.50
CA LEU A 186 7.07 4.20 -18.84
C LEU A 186 6.05 4.98 -18.01
N THR A 187 4.78 5.02 -18.44
CA THR A 187 3.69 5.61 -17.65
C THR A 187 3.50 4.83 -16.36
N GLY A 188 3.43 3.49 -16.41
CA GLY A 188 3.35 2.67 -15.20
C GLY A 188 4.52 2.91 -14.25
N MET A 189 5.74 3.01 -14.78
CA MET A 189 6.95 3.32 -13.99
C MET A 189 6.91 4.71 -13.37
N GLY A 190 6.55 5.74 -14.14
CA GLY A 190 6.49 7.13 -13.70
C GLY A 190 5.42 7.36 -12.64
N THR A 191 4.18 6.93 -12.92
CA THR A 191 3.05 7.02 -11.99
C THR A 191 3.34 6.28 -10.69
N LEU A 192 3.88 5.06 -10.75
CA LEU A 192 4.22 4.31 -9.53
C LEU A 192 5.34 5.00 -8.74
N SER A 193 6.34 5.59 -9.41
CA SER A 193 7.47 6.22 -8.72
C SER A 193 7.04 7.44 -7.92
N GLU A 194 6.43 8.42 -8.58
CA GLU A 194 6.19 9.73 -7.98
C GLU A 194 4.77 9.88 -7.46
N GLY A 195 3.78 9.92 -8.35
CA GLY A 195 2.39 10.18 -7.97
C GLY A 195 1.92 9.24 -6.87
N GLU A 196 2.08 7.94 -7.07
CA GLU A 196 1.57 6.94 -6.13
C GLU A 196 2.51 6.70 -4.94
N LEU A 197 3.78 6.34 -5.19
CA LEU A 197 4.65 5.90 -4.09
C LEU A 197 5.22 7.08 -3.30
N ALA A 198 5.80 8.08 -3.97
CA ALA A 198 6.42 9.21 -3.28
C ALA A 198 5.37 10.16 -2.67
N GLY A 199 4.35 10.52 -3.44
CA GLY A 199 3.28 11.43 -3.04
C GLY A 199 2.30 10.75 -2.08
N GLU A 200 1.38 9.96 -2.64
CA GLU A 200 0.23 9.42 -1.92
C GLU A 200 0.63 8.47 -0.78
N ARG A 201 1.50 7.47 -1.04
CA ARG A 201 1.81 6.41 -0.04
C ARG A 201 2.91 6.75 0.95
N MET A 202 3.68 7.81 0.71
CA MET A 202 4.81 8.17 1.57
C MET A 202 4.70 9.58 2.11
N GLN A 203 4.55 10.60 1.27
CA GLN A 203 4.62 11.99 1.73
C GLN A 203 3.39 12.42 2.53
N ILE A 204 2.19 11.94 2.21
CA ILE A 204 0.98 12.24 3.00
C ILE A 204 1.20 11.84 4.47
N ALA A 205 1.45 10.55 4.72
CA ALA A 205 1.76 10.04 6.05
C ALA A 205 2.98 10.74 6.69
N PHE A 206 4.06 10.93 5.93
CA PHE A 206 5.30 11.52 6.43
C PHE A 206 5.14 12.98 6.86
N SER A 207 4.46 13.79 6.05
CA SER A 207 4.31 15.23 6.25
C SER A 207 3.26 15.54 7.31
N ALA A 208 2.14 14.82 7.32
CA ALA A 208 1.06 14.97 8.28
C ALA A 208 1.35 14.32 9.65
N ASN A 209 2.35 13.41 9.73
CA ASN A 209 2.53 12.54 10.89
C ASN A 209 1.25 11.73 11.18
N SER A 210 0.73 11.10 10.13
CA SER A 210 -0.50 10.32 10.16
C SER A 210 -0.14 8.84 10.00
N GLN A 211 -0.38 8.05 11.04
CA GLN A 211 -0.17 6.61 11.01
C GLN A 211 -1.22 5.94 10.13
N GLU A 212 -2.47 6.43 10.11
CA GLU A 212 -3.54 5.82 9.32
C GLU A 212 -3.38 6.04 7.81
N ASP A 213 -2.69 7.11 7.40
CA ASP A 213 -2.33 7.32 6.00
C ASP A 213 -1.14 6.44 5.56
N GLU A 214 -0.54 5.68 6.47
CA GLU A 214 0.45 4.67 6.14
C GLU A 214 -0.21 3.39 5.58
N HIS A 215 0.22 2.95 4.39
CA HIS A 215 -0.46 1.90 3.63
C HIS A 215 -0.73 0.57 4.37
N SER A 216 0.24 0.04 5.13
CA SER A 216 0.09 -1.18 5.95
C SER A 216 0.22 -0.84 7.45
N CYS A 217 -0.50 0.19 7.88
CA CYS A 217 -0.47 0.74 9.24
C CYS A 217 -0.81 -0.27 10.35
N PHE A 218 -1.57 -1.33 10.04
CA PHE A 218 -1.97 -2.32 11.05
C PHE A 218 -0.86 -3.34 11.36
N SER A 219 0.00 -3.67 10.39
CA SER A 219 0.96 -4.77 10.52
C SER A 219 2.43 -4.35 10.57
N ASP A 220 2.72 -3.05 10.55
CA ASP A 220 4.05 -2.46 10.39
C ASP A 220 4.76 -2.92 9.10
N ASN A 221 4.02 -3.28 8.05
CA ASN A 221 4.61 -3.89 6.85
C ASN A 221 4.96 -2.87 5.75
N THR A 222 4.68 -1.58 5.94
CA THR A 222 4.84 -0.55 4.89
C THR A 222 6.26 -0.40 4.38
N HIS A 223 7.27 -0.68 5.21
CA HIS A 223 8.65 -0.70 4.75
C HIS A 223 8.89 -1.71 3.60
N ARG A 224 8.17 -2.86 3.61
CA ARG A 224 8.21 -3.84 2.53
C ARG A 224 7.42 -3.37 1.33
N ASP A 225 6.29 -2.69 1.54
CA ASP A 225 5.49 -2.15 0.45
C ASP A 225 6.28 -1.09 -0.32
N ILE A 226 6.96 -0.18 0.39
CA ILE A 226 7.83 0.84 -0.22
C ILE A 226 8.96 0.18 -1.02
N TRP A 227 9.67 -0.79 -0.43
CA TRP A 227 10.73 -1.52 -1.12
C TRP A 227 10.19 -2.17 -2.40
N LEU A 228 9.20 -3.05 -2.29
CA LEU A 228 8.79 -3.91 -3.40
C LEU A 228 8.14 -3.12 -4.53
N ASN A 229 7.46 -2.00 -4.23
CA ASN A 229 6.98 -1.08 -5.27
C ASN A 229 8.15 -0.40 -6.01
N ALA A 230 9.13 0.14 -5.29
CA ALA A 230 10.30 0.80 -5.90
C ALA A 230 11.18 -0.18 -6.70
N GLU A 231 11.40 -1.39 -6.18
CA GLU A 231 12.11 -2.47 -6.87
C GLU A 231 11.34 -2.94 -8.12
N GLY A 232 10.00 -2.91 -8.11
CA GLY A 232 9.20 -3.18 -9.30
C GLY A 232 9.51 -2.23 -10.46
N VAL A 233 9.82 -0.97 -10.17
CA VAL A 233 10.24 0.03 -11.18
C VAL A 233 11.61 -0.32 -11.75
N SER A 234 12.59 -0.66 -10.90
CA SER A 234 13.92 -1.06 -11.38
C SER A 234 13.89 -2.37 -12.16
N ASN A 235 13.10 -3.36 -11.73
CA ASN A 235 12.87 -4.61 -12.46
C ASN A 235 12.33 -4.35 -13.88
N SER A 236 11.39 -3.41 -14.01
CA SER A 236 10.84 -3.00 -15.31
C SER A 236 11.88 -2.27 -16.19
N TYR A 237 12.74 -1.46 -15.58
CA TYR A 237 13.83 -0.75 -16.28
C TYR A 237 14.88 -1.71 -16.85
N TYR A 238 15.36 -2.66 -16.04
CA TYR A 238 16.39 -3.61 -16.45
C TYR A 238 15.84 -4.81 -17.23
N GLY A 239 14.51 -5.02 -17.24
CA GLY A 239 13.92 -6.22 -17.83
C GLY A 239 14.30 -7.50 -17.07
N THR A 240 14.58 -7.36 -15.77
CA THR A 240 15.01 -8.45 -14.89
C THR A 240 14.03 -8.64 -13.74
N TYR A 241 13.77 -9.88 -13.35
CA TYR A 241 13.00 -10.21 -12.17
C TYR A 241 13.57 -11.50 -11.59
N ALA A 242 13.98 -11.51 -10.33
CA ALA A 242 14.69 -12.65 -9.76
C ALA A 242 13.78 -13.89 -9.54
N GLY A 243 12.47 -13.67 -9.42
CA GLY A 243 11.45 -14.71 -9.49
C GLY A 243 10.60 -14.78 -8.23
N TYR A 244 9.72 -15.78 -8.19
CA TYR A 244 9.02 -16.19 -6.97
C TYR A 244 9.16 -17.69 -6.83
N ASP A 245 9.61 -18.14 -5.66
CA ASP A 245 9.98 -19.53 -5.42
C ASP A 245 8.89 -20.40 -4.76
N SER A 246 7.79 -19.77 -4.36
CA SER A 246 6.63 -20.42 -3.71
C SER A 246 6.95 -21.20 -2.43
N ASN A 247 8.14 -21.05 -1.84
CA ASN A 247 8.51 -21.79 -0.63
C ASN A 247 8.16 -21.04 0.67
N LEU A 248 7.75 -19.77 0.56
CA LEU A 248 7.34 -18.86 1.64
C LEU A 248 8.44 -18.57 2.68
N ASP A 249 9.72 -18.75 2.37
CA ASP A 249 10.84 -18.49 3.30
C ASP A 249 11.38 -17.05 3.24
N GLY A 250 10.93 -16.27 2.25
CA GLY A 250 11.26 -14.85 2.10
C GLY A 250 12.65 -14.59 1.52
N ILE A 251 13.29 -15.60 0.93
CA ILE A 251 14.57 -15.50 0.23
C ILE A 251 14.34 -15.77 -1.25
N ASP A 252 14.78 -14.86 -2.12
CA ASP A 252 14.70 -15.08 -3.57
C ASP A 252 15.92 -15.89 -4.07
N ASP A 253 15.92 -17.20 -3.80
CA ASP A 253 17.01 -18.10 -4.18
C ASP A 253 16.65 -19.13 -5.27
N VAL A 254 15.38 -19.19 -5.69
CA VAL A 254 14.93 -20.07 -6.77
C VAL A 254 14.75 -19.31 -8.08
N THR A 255 15.80 -19.37 -8.89
CA THR A 255 15.89 -18.70 -10.19
C THR A 255 15.11 -19.40 -11.31
N THR A 256 14.33 -20.46 -11.03
CA THR A 256 13.58 -21.18 -12.09
C THR A 256 12.50 -20.32 -12.75
N ASN A 257 12.03 -19.29 -12.05
CA ASN A 257 11.06 -18.31 -12.54
C ASN A 257 11.70 -16.93 -12.80
N ALA A 258 13.04 -16.85 -12.78
CA ALA A 258 13.74 -15.61 -13.05
C ALA A 258 13.51 -15.17 -14.50
N VAL A 259 13.39 -13.87 -14.69
CA VAL A 259 13.39 -13.18 -15.98
C VAL A 259 14.70 -12.42 -16.09
N ASP A 260 15.39 -12.60 -17.20
CA ASP A 260 16.59 -11.85 -17.59
C ASP A 260 16.46 -11.58 -19.09
N GLY A 261 15.95 -10.39 -19.41
CA GLY A 261 15.51 -10.00 -20.74
C GLY A 261 16.20 -8.73 -21.25
N TYR A 262 15.74 -8.24 -22.39
CA TYR A 262 16.20 -6.97 -22.95
C TYR A 262 15.49 -5.82 -22.22
N GLY A 263 16.25 -5.01 -21.50
CA GLY A 263 15.76 -3.90 -20.70
C GLY A 263 15.65 -2.58 -21.46
N ILE A 264 15.10 -1.56 -20.79
CA ILE A 264 15.16 -0.16 -21.24
C ILE A 264 16.61 0.32 -21.21
N ASP A 265 17.43 -0.16 -20.28
CA ASP A 265 18.85 0.15 -20.20
C ASP A 265 19.63 -0.32 -21.46
N ASP A 266 19.38 -1.55 -21.92
CA ASP A 266 19.90 -2.07 -23.18
C ASP A 266 19.44 -1.20 -24.36
N TYR A 267 18.15 -0.82 -24.37
CA TYR A 267 17.59 0.02 -25.42
C TYR A 267 18.25 1.40 -25.48
N LEU A 268 18.45 2.06 -24.33
CA LEU A 268 19.15 3.34 -24.25
C LEU A 268 20.60 3.22 -24.72
N GLN A 269 21.27 2.10 -24.41
CA GLN A 269 22.63 1.82 -24.89
C GLN A 269 22.66 1.69 -26.42
N ASP A 270 21.74 0.93 -27.01
CA ASP A 270 21.66 0.73 -28.46
C ASP A 270 21.26 2.01 -29.20
N ALA A 271 20.41 2.85 -28.59
CA ALA A 271 20.03 4.16 -29.10
C ALA A 271 21.15 5.22 -28.97
N GLY A 272 22.26 4.91 -28.29
CA GLY A 272 23.37 5.85 -28.07
C GLY A 272 23.11 6.90 -26.98
N LEU A 273 22.08 6.71 -26.15
CA LEU A 273 21.67 7.58 -25.05
C LEU A 273 22.42 7.23 -23.74
N THR A 274 23.74 7.00 -23.84
CA THR A 274 24.54 6.44 -22.73
C THR A 274 24.61 7.33 -21.49
N THR A 275 24.54 8.66 -21.66
CA THR A 275 24.49 9.60 -20.54
C THR A 275 23.17 9.47 -19.79
N LEU A 276 22.04 9.40 -20.51
CA LEU A 276 20.72 9.26 -19.90
C LEU A 276 20.61 7.92 -19.17
N LYS A 277 21.08 6.83 -19.80
CA LYS A 277 21.22 5.50 -19.16
C LYS A 277 21.96 5.60 -17.81
N SER A 278 23.16 6.20 -17.81
CA SER A 278 23.96 6.33 -16.58
C SER A 278 23.25 7.16 -15.50
N ASN A 279 22.49 8.19 -15.90
CA ASN A 279 21.77 9.04 -14.97
C ASN A 279 20.61 8.30 -14.29
N ILE A 280 19.76 7.60 -15.06
CA ILE A 280 18.64 6.84 -14.48
C ILE A 280 19.13 5.65 -13.64
N GLU A 281 20.21 4.97 -14.04
CA GLU A 281 20.80 3.90 -13.22
C GLU A 281 21.32 4.43 -11.87
N SER A 282 21.91 5.63 -11.88
CA SER A 282 22.34 6.30 -10.65
C SER A 282 21.15 6.66 -9.77
N ALA A 283 20.07 7.20 -10.35
CA ALA A 283 18.86 7.53 -9.60
C ALA A 283 18.17 6.28 -9.00
N LEU A 284 18.04 5.20 -9.78
CA LEU A 284 17.50 3.91 -9.29
C LEU A 284 18.35 3.35 -8.13
N THR A 285 19.69 3.50 -8.21
CA THR A 285 20.60 3.08 -7.12
C THR A 285 20.44 3.93 -5.86
N GLU A 286 20.19 5.24 -6.02
CA GLU A 286 19.89 6.14 -4.91
C GLU A 286 18.55 5.76 -4.25
N THR A 287 17.52 5.46 -5.04
CA THR A 287 16.23 4.96 -4.54
C THR A 287 16.37 3.62 -3.83
N GLU A 288 17.15 2.67 -4.36
CA GLU A 288 17.48 1.42 -3.68
C GLU A 288 18.13 1.64 -2.33
N SER A 289 19.16 2.48 -2.29
CA SER A 289 19.84 2.81 -1.04
C SER A 289 18.88 3.39 0.00
N ALA A 290 17.90 4.18 -0.44
CA ALA A 290 16.92 4.81 0.43
C ALA A 290 15.87 3.82 0.96
N TYR A 291 15.24 2.99 0.13
CA TYR A 291 14.25 2.01 0.63
C TYR A 291 14.91 0.91 1.48
N VAL A 292 16.16 0.53 1.20
CA VAL A 292 16.92 -0.39 2.05
C VAL A 292 17.16 0.21 3.43
N ALA A 293 17.38 1.53 3.52
CA ALA A 293 17.52 2.21 4.80
C ALA A 293 16.21 2.24 5.60
N ILE A 294 15.05 2.38 4.93
CA ILE A 294 13.72 2.27 5.57
C ILE A 294 13.50 0.86 6.11
N ASP A 295 13.73 -0.20 5.32
CA ASP A 295 13.59 -1.59 5.77
C ASP A 295 14.57 -1.93 6.91
N ALA A 296 15.81 -1.45 6.83
CA ALA A 296 16.79 -1.63 7.90
C ALA A 296 16.35 -0.93 9.21
N ALA A 297 15.75 0.26 9.12
CA ALA A 297 15.21 0.97 10.27
C ALA A 297 14.03 0.20 10.89
N ALA A 298 13.07 -0.27 10.08
CA ALA A 298 11.94 -1.07 10.54
C ALA A 298 12.40 -2.34 11.27
N ARG A 299 13.32 -3.10 10.68
CA ARG A 299 13.91 -4.31 11.31
C ARG A 299 14.72 -4.02 12.56
N ALA A 300 15.21 -2.80 12.73
CA ALA A 300 15.90 -2.34 13.94
C ALA A 300 14.92 -1.80 15.02
N GLY A 301 13.61 -1.92 14.80
CA GLY A 301 12.57 -1.49 15.72
C GLY A 301 12.15 -0.03 15.56
N ARG A 302 12.32 0.54 14.36
CA ARG A 302 11.80 1.85 13.95
C ARG A 302 10.94 1.68 12.69
N PRO A 303 9.74 1.09 12.80
CA PRO A 303 8.79 0.98 11.69
C PRO A 303 8.42 2.36 11.13
N VAL A 304 7.70 2.39 9.99
CA VAL A 304 7.46 3.63 9.24
C VAL A 304 6.68 4.64 10.07
N ASP A 305 5.67 4.22 10.84
CA ASP A 305 4.94 5.06 11.78
C ASP A 305 5.82 5.71 12.87
N VAL A 306 6.93 5.08 13.26
CA VAL A 306 7.94 5.72 14.10
C VAL A 306 8.71 6.75 13.30
N LEU A 307 9.13 6.40 12.08
CA LEU A 307 9.89 7.29 11.22
C LEU A 307 9.12 8.57 10.88
N ILE A 308 7.80 8.53 10.65
CA ILE A 308 7.01 9.73 10.33
C ILE A 308 6.91 10.72 11.49
N THR A 309 7.06 10.24 12.74
CA THR A 309 7.08 11.07 13.96
C THR A 309 8.41 11.76 14.21
N GLU A 310 9.47 11.33 13.54
CA GLU A 310 10.80 11.89 13.72
C GLU A 310 10.98 13.21 12.94
N ALA A 311 12.13 13.86 13.13
CA ALA A 311 12.45 15.09 12.42
C ALA A 311 12.49 14.86 10.90
N LYS A 312 11.67 15.62 10.16
CA LYS A 312 11.54 15.60 8.70
C LYS A 312 12.76 16.22 8.01
N THR A 313 13.87 15.51 8.06
CA THR A 313 15.19 15.95 7.56
C THR A 313 15.85 14.82 6.78
N SER A 314 16.94 15.12 6.07
CA SER A 314 17.69 14.11 5.30
C SER A 314 18.31 12.98 6.14
N ASP A 315 18.36 13.11 7.47
CA ASP A 315 18.79 12.01 8.36
C ASP A 315 17.69 10.95 8.56
N ASN A 316 16.43 11.29 8.28
CA ASN A 316 15.30 10.36 8.28
C ASN A 316 15.24 9.65 6.91
N PRO A 317 15.26 8.31 6.84
CA PRO A 317 15.32 7.59 5.57
C PRO A 317 14.10 7.77 4.67
N MET A 318 12.93 8.21 5.18
CA MET A 318 11.77 8.56 4.36
C MET A 318 12.06 9.75 3.43
N TYR A 319 12.77 10.75 3.94
CA TYR A 319 13.08 11.99 3.20
C TYR A 319 13.86 11.74 1.89
N PRO A 320 15.05 11.09 1.91
CA PRO A 320 15.78 10.82 0.67
C PRO A 320 15.04 9.82 -0.24
N ALA A 321 14.21 8.92 0.30
CA ALA A 321 13.42 8.01 -0.52
C ALA A 321 12.41 8.77 -1.39
N ILE A 322 11.62 9.68 -0.81
CA ILE A 322 10.67 10.53 -1.55
C ILE A 322 11.38 11.36 -2.63
N ILE A 323 12.50 12.02 -2.28
CA ILE A 323 13.29 12.81 -3.23
C ILE A 323 13.82 11.95 -4.38
N SER A 324 14.35 10.75 -4.08
CA SER A 324 14.93 9.88 -5.10
C SER A 324 13.88 9.34 -6.06
N LEU A 325 12.67 9.04 -5.57
CA LEU A 325 11.53 8.60 -6.36
C LEU A 325 11.03 9.69 -7.33
N ASN A 326 10.94 10.94 -6.87
CA ASN A 326 10.70 12.09 -7.74
C ASN A 326 11.82 12.24 -8.81
N SER A 327 13.08 12.08 -8.39
CA SER A 327 14.22 12.21 -9.31
C SER A 327 14.22 11.14 -10.41
N GLN A 328 13.94 9.87 -10.08
CA GLN A 328 13.84 8.81 -11.09
C GLN A 328 12.63 9.00 -12.00
N SER A 329 11.50 9.50 -11.49
CA SER A 329 10.30 9.85 -12.28
C SER A 329 10.63 10.92 -13.33
N SER A 330 11.31 11.99 -12.93
CA SER A 330 11.78 13.04 -13.85
C SER A 330 12.71 12.50 -14.95
N LEU A 331 13.52 11.47 -14.65
CA LEU A 331 14.38 10.82 -15.64
C LEU A 331 13.60 9.85 -16.55
N ILE A 332 12.55 9.21 -16.05
CA ILE A 332 11.60 8.42 -16.86
C ILE A 332 10.91 9.30 -17.90
N GLN A 333 10.49 10.52 -17.52
CA GLN A 333 9.95 11.49 -18.49
C GLN A 333 11.01 11.91 -19.53
N GLN A 334 12.26 12.14 -19.12
CA GLN A 334 13.34 12.45 -20.07
C GLN A 334 13.61 11.29 -21.07
N ILE A 335 13.48 10.03 -20.63
CA ILE A 335 13.53 8.88 -21.53
C ILE A 335 12.39 8.97 -22.56
N ALA A 336 11.17 9.26 -22.13
CA ALA A 336 10.04 9.41 -23.04
C ALA A 336 10.25 10.56 -24.04
N ASP A 337 10.82 11.69 -23.62
CA ASP A 337 11.10 12.83 -24.49
C ASP A 337 12.14 12.49 -25.58
N GLU A 338 13.28 11.91 -25.20
CA GLU A 338 14.35 11.52 -26.15
C GLU A 338 13.85 10.46 -27.15
N LEU A 339 12.92 9.60 -26.72
CA LEU A 339 12.31 8.57 -27.55
C LEU A 339 11.06 9.04 -28.30
N ASN A 340 10.63 10.29 -28.11
CA ASN A 340 9.44 10.91 -28.70
C ASN A 340 8.14 10.15 -28.38
N LEU A 341 7.94 9.80 -27.11
CA LEU A 341 6.81 9.01 -26.60
C LEU A 341 5.70 9.88 -25.97
N GLY A 342 5.97 11.16 -25.70
CA GLY A 342 5.03 12.09 -25.08
C GLY A 342 5.16 12.14 -23.56
N SER A 343 4.13 12.66 -22.89
CA SER A 343 4.08 12.69 -21.42
C SER A 343 3.77 11.30 -20.89
N VAL A 344 4.62 10.81 -19.99
CA VAL A 344 4.45 9.53 -19.29
C VAL A 344 4.40 9.73 -17.77
N VAL A 345 4.88 10.87 -17.28
CA VAL A 345 4.68 11.33 -15.91
C VAL A 345 3.57 12.40 -15.91
N ASP A 346 2.78 12.39 -14.85
CA ASP A 346 1.79 13.42 -14.54
C ASP A 346 2.24 14.14 -13.27
N ASP A 347 2.69 15.39 -13.44
CA ASP A 347 3.22 16.22 -12.34
C ASP A 347 2.13 16.57 -11.30
N ASP A 348 0.85 16.43 -11.67
CA ASP A 348 -0.31 16.67 -10.79
C ASP A 348 -0.90 15.35 -10.24
N ALA A 349 -0.21 14.21 -10.41
CA ALA A 349 -0.70 12.91 -9.97
C ALA A 349 -0.87 12.79 -8.46
N SER A 350 -0.10 13.57 -7.69
CA SER A 350 -0.28 13.72 -6.24
C SER A 350 -0.47 15.20 -5.89
N GLY A 351 -1.20 15.47 -4.81
CA GLY A 351 -1.31 16.84 -4.25
C GLY A 351 -0.02 17.38 -3.61
N CYS A 352 1.01 16.54 -3.48
CA CYS A 352 2.23 16.79 -2.71
C CYS A 352 3.36 17.43 -3.52
N ASP A 353 4.14 18.32 -2.91
CA ASP A 353 5.45 18.75 -3.43
C ASP A 353 6.53 17.75 -3.02
N THR A 354 6.77 16.74 -3.86
CA THR A 354 7.76 15.68 -3.63
C THR A 354 9.21 16.15 -3.74
N THR A 355 9.45 17.43 -4.06
CA THR A 355 10.78 18.05 -4.00
C THR A 355 11.11 18.62 -2.62
N ASP A 356 10.11 18.80 -1.77
CA ASP A 356 10.23 19.16 -0.35
C ASP A 356 9.33 18.27 0.53
N PRO A 357 9.81 17.07 0.91
CA PRO A 357 9.07 16.15 1.78
C PRO A 357 8.71 16.70 3.16
N SER A 358 9.25 17.86 3.56
CA SER A 358 8.92 18.49 4.84
C SER A 358 7.65 19.36 4.78
N THR A 359 7.17 19.65 3.57
CA THR A 359 5.95 20.41 3.34
C THR A 359 4.75 19.46 3.28
N GLU A 360 3.70 19.82 4.03
CA GLU A 360 2.42 19.12 4.07
C GLU A 360 1.70 19.22 2.72
N CYS A 361 1.10 18.10 2.31
CA CYS A 361 0.14 18.05 1.22
C CYS A 361 -1.22 18.58 1.74
#